data_AF-A0A0F2L687-F1
#
_entry.id   AF-A0A0F2L687-F1
#
_cell.length_a   1.000
_cell.length_b   1.000
_cell.length_c   1.000
_cell.angle_alpha   90.00
_cell.angle_beta   90.00
_cell.angle_gamma   90.00
#
_symmetry.space_group_name_H-M   'P 1'
#
loop_
_entity.id
_entity.type
_entity.pdbx_description
1 polymer ?
#
loop_
_entity_poly.entity_id
_entity_poly.type
_entity_poly.pdbx_seq_one_letter_code
_entity_poly.pdbx_strand_id
1 'polypeptide(L)'
;TEEVRGLSDEERREIIDYLLLRGFSIEHLVRGNVILIDDGLRGIGGRLASVIHEVDPSILDKVRGKVSKGVARRLSSLSSIIRDRLAVNIDEVVTMDIHRLIRMPNSLHGKTGLRVVRVSLSELERGAEYIIDKAIQFRRGSLTIRLSKKLPVRRVFGEDVVGNEGSIIKVSMYIGMYLVMGGWGEPLD
;
A
#
# COMPACT_ATOMS: atom_id res chain seq x y z
N THR A 1 6.53 3.53 22.69
CA THR A 1 6.70 3.44 24.15
C THR A 1 6.93 1.98 24.51
N GLU A 2 7.40 1.68 25.72
CA GLU A 2 7.54 0.29 26.18
C GLU A 2 6.21 -0.47 26.12
N GLU A 3 5.10 0.20 26.45
CA GLU A 3 3.73 -0.34 26.33
C GLU A 3 3.42 -0.86 24.91
N VAL A 4 3.76 -0.11 23.87
CA VAL A 4 3.50 -0.51 22.48
C VAL A 4 4.42 -1.66 22.03
N ARG A 5 5.64 -1.75 22.56
CA ARG A 5 6.57 -2.84 22.24
C ARG A 5 6.12 -4.17 22.86
N GLY A 6 5.46 -4.09 24.02
CA GLY A 6 4.96 -5.24 24.78
C GLY A 6 3.65 -5.85 24.29
N LEU A 7 3.03 -5.31 23.23
CA LEU A 7 1.76 -5.85 22.71
C LEU A 7 1.89 -7.31 22.28
N SER A 8 0.99 -8.13 22.80
CA SER A 8 0.79 -9.53 22.46
C SER A 8 0.30 -9.70 21.01
N ASP A 9 0.31 -10.94 20.53
CA ASP A 9 -0.27 -11.34 19.25
C ASP A 9 -1.79 -11.09 19.21
N GLU A 10 -2.50 -11.32 20.31
CA GLU A 10 -3.92 -11.03 20.46
C GLU A 10 -4.22 -9.53 20.36
N GLU A 11 -3.46 -8.69 21.07
CA GLU A 11 -3.64 -7.22 20.99
C GLU A 11 -3.27 -6.67 19.60
N ARG A 12 -2.27 -7.25 18.94
CA ARG A 12 -1.93 -6.93 17.54
C ARG A 12 -3.02 -7.34 16.57
N ARG A 13 -3.75 -8.44 16.85
CA ARG A 13 -4.91 -8.86 16.06
C ARG A 13 -6.01 -7.80 16.11
N GLU A 14 -6.26 -7.18 17.25
CA GLU A 14 -7.24 -6.08 17.35
C GLU A 14 -6.82 -4.87 16.49
N ILE A 15 -5.52 -4.55 16.43
CA ILE A 15 -5.00 -3.50 15.54
C ILE A 15 -5.21 -3.87 14.07
N ILE A 16 -4.94 -5.12 13.71
CA ILE A 16 -5.16 -5.65 12.36
C ILE A 16 -6.64 -5.51 11.98
N ASP A 17 -7.54 -5.92 12.87
CA ASP A 17 -8.97 -5.87 12.62
C ASP A 17 -9.48 -4.42 12.47
N TYR A 18 -8.92 -3.49 13.23
CA TYR A 18 -9.17 -2.05 13.04
C TYR A 18 -8.66 -1.53 11.68
N LEU A 19 -7.47 -1.94 11.24
CA LEU A 19 -6.91 -1.51 9.95
C LEU A 19 -7.69 -2.08 8.77
N LEU A 20 -8.10 -3.34 8.86
CA LEU A 20 -8.88 -4.04 7.83
C LEU A 20 -10.39 -3.77 7.91
N LEU A 21 -10.84 -3.02 8.92
CA LEU A 21 -12.25 -2.77 9.21
C LEU A 21 -13.08 -4.06 9.41
N ARG A 22 -12.49 -5.11 9.96
CA ARG A 22 -13.22 -6.34 10.29
C ARG A 22 -14.25 -6.08 11.38
N GLY A 23 -15.45 -6.60 11.19
CA GLY A 23 -16.57 -6.35 12.11
C GLY A 23 -17.07 -4.90 12.16
N PHE A 24 -16.48 -3.97 11.40
CA PHE A 24 -16.92 -2.58 11.38
C PHE A 24 -18.24 -2.42 10.63
N SER A 25 -19.18 -1.72 11.28
CA SER A 25 -20.43 -1.24 10.71
C SER A 25 -20.54 0.27 10.96
N ILE A 26 -20.99 1.01 9.94
CA ILE A 26 -21.24 2.47 10.02
C ILE A 26 -22.27 2.77 11.11
N GLU A 27 -23.21 1.85 11.35
CA GLU A 27 -24.24 1.99 12.38
C GLU A 27 -23.65 2.14 13.79
N HIS A 28 -22.45 1.61 14.06
CA HIS A 28 -21.78 1.79 15.35
C HIS A 28 -21.38 3.24 15.62
N LEU A 29 -21.27 4.08 14.58
CA LEU A 29 -20.98 5.51 14.68
C LEU A 29 -22.25 6.37 14.77
N VAL A 30 -23.43 5.74 14.75
CA VAL A 30 -24.74 6.40 14.86
C VAL A 30 -25.53 5.73 15.99
N ARG A 31 -25.51 6.33 17.18
CA ARG A 31 -26.22 5.80 18.36
C ARG A 31 -27.23 6.82 18.88
N GLY A 32 -28.51 6.61 18.54
CA GLY A 32 -29.58 7.54 18.92
C GLY A 32 -29.37 8.92 18.31
N ASN A 33 -29.11 9.92 19.14
CA ASN A 33 -28.79 11.29 18.71
C ASN A 33 -27.28 11.57 18.69
N VAL A 34 -26.44 10.60 19.05
CA VAL A 34 -24.97 10.74 19.02
C VAL A 34 -24.46 10.25 17.68
N ILE A 35 -23.76 11.12 16.96
CA ILE A 35 -23.18 10.82 15.66
C ILE A 35 -21.69 11.13 15.70
N LEU A 36 -20.89 10.11 15.40
CA LEU A 36 -19.42 10.16 15.44
C LEU A 36 -18.85 10.18 14.01
N ILE A 37 -19.46 10.96 13.13
CA ILE A 37 -19.03 11.13 11.73
C ILE A 37 -18.93 12.62 11.47
N ASP A 38 -17.71 13.15 11.59
CA ASP A 38 -17.40 14.57 11.40
C ASP A 38 -15.93 14.72 11.04
N ASP A 39 -15.61 15.60 10.10
CA ASP A 39 -14.27 15.86 9.57
C ASP A 39 -13.30 16.42 10.61
N GLY A 40 -13.81 17.04 11.69
CA GLY A 40 -13.01 17.47 12.83
C GLY A 40 -12.60 16.34 13.79
N LEU A 41 -13.20 15.15 13.67
CA LEU A 41 -12.88 14.02 14.55
C LEU A 41 -11.61 13.29 14.11
N ARG A 42 -10.88 12.76 15.08
CA ARG A 42 -9.77 11.82 14.81
C ARG A 42 -10.29 10.39 14.66
N GLY A 43 -9.50 9.54 14.01
CA GLY A 43 -9.80 8.12 13.88
C GLY A 43 -10.86 7.81 12.83
N ILE A 44 -11.61 6.74 13.03
CA ILE A 44 -12.53 6.21 12.00
C ILE A 44 -13.67 7.18 11.63
N GLY A 45 -14.18 7.96 12.59
CA GLY A 45 -15.27 8.91 12.36
C GLY A 45 -14.90 10.02 11.37
N GLY A 46 -13.73 10.64 11.57
CA GLY A 46 -13.23 11.67 10.65
C GLY A 46 -12.77 11.12 9.32
N ARG A 47 -12.08 9.97 9.31
CA ARG A 47 -11.73 9.31 8.03
C ARG A 47 -12.97 8.97 7.22
N LEU A 48 -14.02 8.45 7.86
CA LEU A 48 -15.30 8.18 7.22
C LEU A 48 -15.94 9.46 6.69
N ALA A 49 -15.91 10.56 7.45
CA ALA A 49 -16.40 11.85 6.99
C ALA A 49 -15.65 12.34 5.74
N SER A 50 -14.32 12.20 5.69
CA SER A 50 -13.52 12.54 4.50
C SER A 50 -13.91 11.70 3.28
N VAL A 51 -14.07 10.38 3.46
CA VAL A 51 -14.50 9.50 2.35
C VAL A 51 -15.92 9.82 1.90
N ILE A 52 -16.84 10.08 2.82
CA ILE A 52 -18.21 10.52 2.47
C ILE A 52 -18.15 11.84 1.70
N HIS A 53 -17.31 12.79 2.12
CA HIS A 53 -17.16 14.08 1.44
C HIS A 53 -16.69 13.91 -0.01
N GLU A 54 -15.74 13.00 -0.26
CA GLU A 54 -15.25 12.68 -1.61
C GLU A 54 -16.30 11.98 -2.49
N VAL A 55 -17.07 11.06 -1.91
CA VAL A 55 -18.05 10.24 -2.65
C VAL A 55 -19.37 10.97 -2.87
N ASP A 56 -19.89 11.60 -1.82
CA ASP A 56 -21.18 12.29 -1.80
C ASP A 56 -21.27 13.30 -0.63
N PRO A 57 -20.85 14.56 -0.85
CA PRO A 57 -20.79 15.56 0.21
C PRO A 57 -22.17 15.89 0.79
N SER A 58 -23.25 15.68 0.03
CA SER A 58 -24.63 15.94 0.48
C SER A 58 -25.08 15.05 1.65
N ILE A 59 -24.38 13.93 1.85
CA ILE A 59 -24.63 13.04 2.97
C ILE A 59 -24.05 13.64 4.26
N LEU A 60 -22.86 14.23 4.19
CA LEU A 60 -22.16 14.73 5.38
C LEU A 60 -22.98 15.80 6.12
N ASP A 61 -23.57 16.75 5.38
CA ASP A 61 -24.46 17.78 5.93
C ASP A 61 -25.67 17.19 6.66
N LYS A 62 -26.19 16.06 6.17
CA LYS A 62 -27.37 15.38 6.72
C LYS A 62 -27.03 14.46 7.89
N VAL A 63 -25.74 14.17 8.09
CA VAL A 63 -25.24 13.30 9.15
C VAL A 63 -24.84 14.09 10.40
N ARG A 64 -24.63 15.41 10.34
CA ARG A 64 -24.29 16.24 11.52
C ARG A 64 -25.43 16.44 12.56
N GLY A 65 -26.58 15.79 12.40
CA GLY A 65 -27.79 16.02 13.21
C GLY A 65 -28.50 14.74 13.68
N LYS A 66 -29.71 14.46 13.17
CA LYS A 66 -30.40 13.19 13.40
C LYS A 66 -30.40 12.40 12.09
N VAL A 67 -29.77 11.23 12.08
CA VAL A 67 -29.75 10.38 10.87
C VAL A 67 -31.16 9.88 10.58
N SER A 68 -31.73 10.35 9.47
CA SER A 68 -33.02 9.83 8.99
C SER A 68 -32.84 8.43 8.38
N LYS A 69 -33.93 7.64 8.34
CA LYS A 69 -33.92 6.31 7.69
C LYS A 69 -33.44 6.36 6.24
N GLY A 70 -33.71 7.46 5.52
CA GLY A 70 -33.26 7.64 4.14
C GLY A 70 -31.75 7.84 4.04
N VAL A 71 -31.16 8.63 4.94
CA VAL A 71 -29.71 8.84 5.01
C VAL A 71 -29.00 7.55 5.42
N ALA A 72 -29.53 6.82 6.41
CA ALA A 72 -28.99 5.53 6.82
C ALA A 72 -28.96 4.53 5.65
N ARG A 73 -30.06 4.41 4.89
CA ARG A 73 -30.11 3.53 3.71
C ARG A 73 -29.09 3.91 2.64
N ARG A 74 -28.89 5.21 2.41
CA ARG A 74 -27.89 5.71 1.45
C ARG A 74 -26.46 5.39 1.92
N LEU A 75 -26.15 5.59 3.20
CA LEU A 75 -24.87 5.17 3.78
C LEU A 75 -24.64 3.67 3.64
N SER A 76 -25.64 2.84 3.95
CA SER A 76 -25.56 1.39 3.76
C SER A 76 -25.30 1.02 2.30
N SER A 77 -25.90 1.73 1.34
CA SER A 77 -25.67 1.49 -0.09
C SER A 77 -24.25 1.84 -0.56
N LEU A 78 -23.55 2.72 0.18
CA LEU A 78 -22.16 3.10 -0.09
C LEU A 78 -21.16 2.28 0.75
N SER A 79 -21.63 1.36 1.58
CA SER A 79 -20.78 0.65 2.55
C SER A 79 -19.61 -0.11 1.94
N SER A 80 -19.78 -0.70 0.75
CA SER A 80 -18.69 -1.37 0.03
C SER A 80 -17.62 -0.38 -0.42
N ILE A 81 -18.02 0.70 -1.10
CA ILE A 81 -17.11 1.76 -1.56
C ILE A 81 -16.37 2.38 -0.39
N ILE A 82 -17.09 2.67 0.70
CA ILE A 82 -16.52 3.23 1.93
C ILE A 82 -15.50 2.27 2.54
N ARG A 83 -15.82 0.97 2.63
CA ARG A 83 -14.91 -0.05 3.14
C ARG A 83 -13.64 -0.13 2.30
N ASP A 84 -13.77 -0.17 0.98
CA ASP A 84 -12.63 -0.27 0.07
C ASP A 84 -11.71 0.96 0.15
N ARG A 85 -12.27 2.14 0.45
CA ARG A 85 -11.51 3.40 0.62
C ARG A 85 -10.86 3.53 1.99
N LEU A 86 -11.49 3.01 3.04
CA LEU A 86 -11.01 3.18 4.42
C LEU A 86 -10.14 2.03 4.91
N ALA A 87 -10.36 0.81 4.41
CA ALA A 87 -9.58 -0.36 4.82
C ALA A 87 -8.14 -0.22 4.33
N VAL A 88 -7.20 -0.54 5.21
CA VAL A 88 -5.77 -0.54 4.89
C VAL A 88 -5.33 -1.97 4.67
N ASN A 89 -5.06 -2.31 3.41
CA ASN A 89 -4.61 -3.64 3.04
C ASN A 89 -3.18 -3.88 3.55
N ILE A 90 -3.04 -4.76 4.54
CA ILE A 90 -1.78 -5.15 5.17
C ILE A 90 -1.58 -6.67 5.12
N ASP A 91 -0.33 -7.11 5.30
CA ASP A 91 -0.03 -8.53 5.56
C ASP A 91 -0.14 -8.79 7.08
N GLU A 92 -1.21 -9.47 7.47
CA GLU A 92 -1.56 -9.73 8.88
C GLU A 92 -0.51 -10.56 9.60
N VAL A 93 0.09 -11.53 8.91
CA VAL A 93 1.09 -12.43 9.48
C VAL A 93 2.33 -11.63 9.88
N VAL A 94 2.67 -10.59 9.12
CA VAL A 94 3.77 -9.68 9.45
C VAL A 94 3.45 -8.85 10.70
N THR A 95 2.23 -8.34 10.81
CA THR A 95 1.85 -7.43 11.91
C THR A 95 1.66 -8.17 13.24
N MET A 96 1.16 -9.41 13.19
CA MET A 96 0.88 -10.24 14.37
C MET A 96 2.16 -10.85 14.97
N ASP A 97 3.12 -11.24 14.14
CA ASP A 97 4.34 -11.93 14.56
C ASP A 97 5.31 -11.01 15.32
N ILE A 98 5.44 -11.24 16.62
CA ILE A 98 6.35 -10.49 17.51
C ILE A 98 7.83 -10.83 17.34
N HIS A 99 8.15 -11.93 16.65
CA HIS A 99 9.51 -12.40 16.39
C HIS A 99 9.95 -12.18 14.94
N ARG A 100 9.20 -11.36 14.19
CA ARG A 100 9.42 -11.13 12.77
C ARG A 100 10.78 -10.50 12.48
N LEU A 101 11.51 -11.10 11.54
CA LEU A 101 12.71 -10.48 10.96
C LEU A 101 12.31 -9.40 9.96
N ILE A 102 12.81 -8.17 10.17
CA ILE A 102 12.63 -7.05 9.27
C ILE A 102 13.86 -6.87 8.41
N ARG A 103 13.66 -6.55 7.12
CA ARG A 103 14.77 -6.27 6.21
C ARG A 103 15.57 -5.07 6.70
N MET A 104 16.89 -5.23 6.74
CA MET A 104 17.79 -4.18 7.21
C MET A 104 17.74 -2.96 6.27
N PRO A 105 17.53 -1.74 6.80
CA PRO A 105 17.61 -0.53 5.98
C PRO A 105 18.97 -0.42 5.27
N ASN A 106 18.97 0.08 4.04
CA ASN A 106 20.10 0.18 3.12
C ASN A 106 20.69 -1.15 2.59
N SER A 107 20.17 -2.31 2.99
CA SER A 107 20.51 -3.58 2.35
C SER A 107 19.93 -3.69 0.93
N LEU A 108 20.46 -4.62 0.13
CA LEU A 108 19.92 -4.94 -1.20
C LEU A 108 18.90 -6.07 -1.12
N HIS A 109 17.80 -5.91 -1.85
CA HIS A 109 16.77 -6.92 -1.97
C HIS A 109 17.18 -8.01 -2.97
N GLY A 110 17.37 -9.23 -2.47
CA GLY A 110 17.92 -10.37 -3.24
C GLY A 110 17.14 -10.83 -4.48
N LYS A 111 15.90 -10.35 -4.71
CA LYS A 111 15.12 -10.67 -5.93
C LYS A 111 14.98 -9.51 -6.91
N THR A 112 15.38 -8.30 -6.53
CA THR A 112 15.17 -7.10 -7.37
C THR A 112 16.41 -6.24 -7.54
N GLY A 113 17.44 -6.43 -6.71
CA GLY A 113 18.63 -5.59 -6.70
C GLY A 113 18.37 -4.16 -6.21
N LEU A 114 17.14 -3.84 -5.79
CA LEU A 114 16.79 -2.54 -5.23
C LEU A 114 17.23 -2.46 -3.76
N ARG A 115 17.62 -1.26 -3.34
CA ARG A 115 17.98 -0.97 -1.96
C ARG A 115 16.74 -0.76 -1.09
N VAL A 116 16.75 -1.30 0.11
CA VAL A 116 15.72 -1.04 1.13
C VAL A 116 15.89 0.39 1.64
N VAL A 117 15.05 1.31 1.17
CA VAL A 117 15.14 2.74 1.52
C VAL A 117 14.10 3.13 2.57
N ARG A 118 14.48 4.05 3.46
CA ARG A 118 13.51 4.75 4.32
C ARG A 118 12.77 5.78 3.50
N VAL A 119 11.45 5.89 3.69
CA VAL A 119 10.59 6.86 3.01
C VAL A 119 9.89 7.70 4.07
N SER A 120 10.07 9.02 4.01
CA SER A 120 9.33 9.97 4.84
C SER A 120 7.96 10.28 4.25
N LEU A 121 7.06 10.92 5.02
CA LEU A 121 5.72 11.28 4.54
C LEU A 121 5.76 12.20 3.32
N SER A 122 6.61 13.23 3.34
CA SER A 122 6.77 14.14 2.19
C SER A 122 7.36 13.45 0.96
N GLU A 123 8.16 12.41 1.14
CA GLU A 123 8.67 11.60 0.02
C GLU A 123 7.62 10.65 -0.54
N LEU A 124 6.74 10.12 0.32
CA LEU A 124 5.61 9.29 -0.10
C LEU A 124 4.65 10.09 -0.99
N GLU A 125 4.39 11.36 -0.64
CA GLU A 125 3.56 12.28 -1.43
C GLU A 125 4.11 12.56 -2.84
N ARG A 126 5.41 12.31 -3.09
CA ARG A 126 6.04 12.48 -4.41
C ARG A 126 5.77 11.32 -5.37
N GLY A 127 5.14 10.24 -4.91
CA GLY A 127 4.72 9.13 -5.75
C GLY A 127 5.75 8.00 -5.92
N ALA A 128 5.30 6.94 -6.60
CA ALA A 128 6.03 5.69 -6.70
C ALA A 128 7.31 5.81 -7.54
N GLU A 129 7.29 6.61 -8.60
CA GLU A 129 8.43 6.83 -9.49
C GLU A 129 9.63 7.39 -8.71
N TYR A 130 9.38 8.36 -7.82
CA TYR A 130 10.41 8.93 -6.97
C TYR A 130 10.99 7.89 -5.99
N ILE A 131 10.13 7.08 -5.38
CA ILE A 131 10.56 6.06 -4.40
C ILE A 131 11.39 4.98 -5.08
N ILE A 132 10.96 4.54 -6.27
CA ILE A 132 11.68 3.56 -7.09
C ILE A 132 13.05 4.12 -7.48
N ASP A 133 13.13 5.34 -8.00
CA ASP A 133 14.42 5.97 -8.32
C ASP A 133 15.33 6.04 -7.08
N LYS A 134 14.80 6.47 -5.93
CA LYS A 134 15.56 6.50 -4.67
C LYS A 134 16.13 5.12 -4.28
N ALA A 135 15.43 4.04 -4.61
CA ALA A 135 15.82 2.66 -4.32
C ALA A 135 16.84 2.07 -5.30
N ILE A 136 17.06 2.67 -6.47
CA ILE A 136 18.05 2.20 -7.45
C ILE A 136 19.48 2.47 -6.93
N GLN A 137 20.29 1.41 -6.83
CA GLN A 137 21.69 1.50 -6.41
C GLN A 137 22.67 1.50 -7.61
N PHE A 138 22.47 0.58 -8.57
CA PHE A 138 23.42 0.34 -9.67
C PHE A 138 23.14 1.21 -10.91
N ARG A 139 23.28 2.54 -10.77
CA ARG A 139 22.93 3.49 -11.84
C ARG A 139 23.89 3.54 -13.04
N ARG A 140 25.12 3.06 -12.88
CA ARG A 140 26.17 3.20 -13.91
C ARG A 140 26.44 1.87 -14.59
N GLY A 141 26.75 1.95 -15.88
CA GLY A 141 27.09 0.80 -16.70
C GLY A 141 25.88 0.13 -17.34
N SER A 142 26.14 -0.97 -18.02
CA SER A 142 25.16 -1.77 -18.73
C SER A 142 25.43 -3.24 -18.49
N LEU A 143 24.40 -4.07 -18.58
CA LEU A 143 24.51 -5.51 -18.52
C LEU A 143 23.93 -6.10 -19.81
N THR A 144 24.68 -7.01 -20.43
CA THR A 144 24.16 -7.85 -21.51
C THR A 144 23.51 -9.08 -20.89
N ILE A 145 22.26 -9.33 -21.22
CA ILE A 145 21.51 -10.47 -20.68
C ILE A 145 20.89 -11.28 -21.82
N ARG A 146 20.77 -12.59 -21.63
CA ARG A 146 19.89 -13.45 -22.42
C ARG A 146 18.57 -13.57 -21.69
N LEU A 147 17.46 -13.20 -22.32
CA LEU A 147 16.14 -13.37 -21.73
C LEU A 147 15.78 -14.86 -21.66
N SER A 148 15.42 -15.34 -20.47
CA SER A 148 15.00 -16.72 -20.24
C SER A 148 13.52 -16.93 -20.57
N LYS A 149 12.74 -15.86 -20.71
CA LYS A 149 11.30 -15.88 -21.09
C LYS A 149 10.86 -14.53 -21.61
N LYS A 150 9.75 -14.50 -22.35
CA LYS A 150 9.12 -13.25 -22.79
C LYS A 150 8.65 -12.42 -21.59
N LEU A 151 9.01 -11.13 -21.56
CA LEU A 151 8.53 -10.22 -20.52
C LEU A 151 7.03 -9.95 -20.69
N PRO A 152 6.25 -9.92 -19.60
CA PRO A 152 4.81 -9.63 -19.66
C PRO A 152 4.53 -8.14 -19.96
N VAL A 153 5.55 -7.30 -19.88
CA VAL A 153 5.49 -5.86 -20.07
C VAL A 153 6.62 -5.40 -20.99
N ARG A 154 6.37 -4.30 -21.71
CA ARG A 154 7.38 -3.65 -22.57
C ARG A 154 8.32 -2.72 -21.79
N ARG A 155 7.83 -2.07 -20.73
CA ARG A 155 8.59 -1.07 -19.97
C ARG A 155 8.95 -1.59 -18.59
N VAL A 156 10.23 -1.44 -18.21
CA VAL A 156 10.76 -1.78 -16.89
C VAL A 156 11.46 -0.54 -16.35
N PHE A 157 11.02 -0.05 -15.18
CA PHE A 157 11.49 1.21 -14.58
C PHE A 157 11.46 2.42 -15.53
N GLY A 158 10.48 2.45 -16.45
CA GLY A 158 10.32 3.53 -17.42
C GLY A 158 11.12 3.38 -18.70
N GLU A 159 12.06 2.43 -18.79
CA GLU A 159 12.81 2.14 -20.01
C GLU A 159 12.16 1.01 -20.81
N ASP A 160 12.18 1.11 -22.14
CA ASP A 160 11.71 0.05 -23.04
C ASP A 160 12.70 -1.13 -23.03
N VAL A 161 12.19 -2.32 -22.75
CA VAL A 161 12.93 -3.58 -22.81
C VAL A 161 12.21 -4.50 -23.79
N VAL A 162 12.78 -4.66 -24.98
CA VAL A 162 12.18 -5.42 -26.07
C VAL A 162 13.01 -6.67 -26.33
N GLY A 163 12.35 -7.83 -26.24
CA GLY A 163 12.96 -9.11 -26.56
C GLY A 163 11.98 -10.25 -26.32
N ASN A 164 12.23 -11.36 -26.99
CA ASN A 164 11.56 -12.64 -26.74
C ASN A 164 12.49 -13.56 -25.94
N GLU A 165 11.98 -14.72 -25.55
CA GLU A 165 12.81 -15.79 -25.00
C GLU A 165 14.02 -16.10 -25.91
N GLY A 166 15.20 -16.25 -25.31
CA GLY A 166 16.48 -16.43 -26.00
C GLY A 166 17.10 -15.15 -26.55
N SER A 167 16.38 -14.01 -26.57
CA SER A 167 16.93 -12.75 -27.10
C SER A 167 18.08 -12.25 -26.22
N ILE A 168 19.15 -11.79 -26.87
CA ILE A 168 20.29 -11.14 -26.21
C ILE A 168 20.08 -9.64 -26.30
N ILE A 169 20.00 -8.98 -25.15
CA ILE A 169 19.76 -7.54 -25.05
C ILE A 169 20.78 -6.89 -24.13
N LYS A 170 21.16 -5.66 -24.45
CA LYS A 170 22.01 -4.82 -23.60
C LYS A 170 21.13 -3.75 -22.96
N VAL A 171 21.09 -3.74 -21.63
CA VAL A 171 20.24 -2.83 -20.84
C VAL A 171 21.06 -2.08 -19.81
N SER A 172 20.51 -0.99 -19.26
CA SER A 172 21.08 -0.29 -18.10
C SER A 172 21.35 -1.27 -16.95
N MET A 173 22.45 -1.07 -16.22
CA MET A 173 22.90 -2.02 -15.18
C MET A 173 21.80 -2.39 -14.17
N TYR A 174 21.06 -1.41 -13.66
CA TYR A 174 19.99 -1.65 -12.69
C TYR A 174 18.81 -2.46 -13.26
N ILE A 175 18.49 -2.30 -14.55
CA ILE A 175 17.48 -3.12 -15.25
C ILE A 175 18.00 -4.54 -15.40
N GLY A 176 19.25 -4.69 -15.84
CA GLY A 176 19.90 -5.99 -15.95
C GLY A 176 19.86 -6.74 -14.61
N MET A 177 20.29 -6.09 -13.53
CA MET A 177 20.24 -6.66 -12.17
C MET A 177 18.82 -7.05 -11.76
N TYR A 178 17.83 -6.20 -12.00
CA TYR A 178 16.44 -6.50 -11.67
C TYR A 178 15.91 -7.71 -12.43
N LEU A 179 16.17 -7.78 -13.74
CA LEU A 179 15.72 -8.87 -14.59
C LEU A 179 16.42 -10.19 -14.21
N VAL A 180 17.73 -10.16 -13.99
CA VAL A 180 18.50 -11.34 -13.60
C VAL A 180 18.08 -11.84 -12.22
N MET A 181 18.03 -10.98 -11.21
CA MET A 181 17.64 -11.36 -9.84
C MET A 181 16.16 -11.79 -9.75
N GLY A 182 15.32 -11.29 -10.65
CA GLY A 182 13.92 -11.71 -10.81
C GLY A 182 13.73 -13.01 -11.61
N GLY A 183 14.81 -13.59 -12.13
CA GLY A 183 14.77 -14.83 -12.92
C GLY A 183 14.11 -14.64 -14.30
N TRP A 184 14.30 -13.46 -14.92
CA TRP A 184 13.82 -13.14 -16.27
C TRP A 184 14.90 -13.29 -17.35
N GLY A 185 16.16 -13.36 -16.94
CA GLY A 185 17.28 -13.54 -17.84
C GLY A 185 18.54 -13.95 -17.10
N GLU A 186 19.56 -14.31 -17.87
CA GLU A 186 20.88 -14.68 -17.38
C GLU A 186 21.90 -13.68 -17.91
N PRO A 187 22.89 -13.27 -17.09
CA PRO A 187 23.97 -12.41 -17.56
C PRO A 187 24.81 -13.16 -18.61
N LEU A 188 25.21 -12.44 -19.65
CA LEU A 188 26.20 -12.90 -20.60
C LEU A 188 27.45 -12.04 -20.38
N ASP A 189 28.50 -12.66 -19.86
CA ASP A 189 29.82 -12.03 -19.69
C ASP A 189 30.37 -11.49 -21.02
#